data_AF-A0A972IUR2-F1
#
_entry.id   AF-A0A972IUR2-F1
#
_cell.length_a   1.000
_cell.length_b   1.000
_cell.length_c   1.000
_cell.angle_alpha   90.00
_cell.angle_beta   90.00
_cell.angle_gamma   90.00
#
_symmetry.space_group_name_H-M   'P 1'
#
loop_
_entity.id
_entity.type
_entity.pdbx_description
1 polymer ?
#
loop_
_entity_poly.entity_id
_entity_poly.type
_entity_poly.pdbx_seq_one_letter_code
_entity_poly.pdbx_strand_id
1 'polypeptide(L)' 'MDNRAGKEITNFSGEAAYKSFLPAPLPPNPPLELDTEGLRLLVSANKQLGI' A
#
# COMPACT_ATOMS: atom_id res chain seq x y z
N MET A 1 5.18 15.24 5.91
CA MET A 1 4.94 14.19 4.90
C MET A 1 4.34 13.01 5.63
N ASP A 2 3.13 12.60 5.28
CA ASP A 2 2.49 11.44 5.91
C ASP A 2 3.19 10.16 5.47
N ASN A 3 3.48 9.28 6.44
CA ASN A 3 4.16 8.03 6.18
C ASN A 3 3.21 7.07 5.42
N ARG A 4 3.47 6.90 4.13
CA ARG A 4 2.71 5.99 3.23
C ARG A 4 2.99 4.51 3.48
N ALA A 5 4.05 4.16 4.21
CA ALA A 5 4.40 2.77 4.46
C ALA A 5 3.50 2.13 5.52
N GLY A 6 3.11 2.88 6.56
CA GLY A 6 2.49 2.33 7.77
C GLY A 6 3.43 2.37 8.96
N LYS A 7 3.21 1.51 9.97
CA LYS A 7 4.01 1.51 11.20
C LYS A 7 4.13 0.13 11.82
N GLU A 8 5.25 -0.14 12.50
CA GLU A 8 5.33 -1.27 13.42
C GLU A 8 4.41 -1.01 14.64
N ILE A 9 3.65 -2.02 15.03
CA ILE A 9 2.77 -2.01 16.20
C ILE A 9 3.07 -3.22 17.08
N THR A 10 2.78 -3.09 18.37
CA THR A 10 2.70 -4.22 19.29
C THR A 10 1.24 -4.60 19.44
N ASN A 11 0.91 -5.86 19.16
CA ASN A 11 -0.41 -6.42 19.39
C ASN A 11 -0.43 -7.11 20.76
N PHE A 12 -1.58 -7.07 21.43
CA PHE A 12 -1.81 -7.63 22.76
C PHE A 12 -0.87 -7.07 23.85
N SER A 13 -0.96 -7.65 25.05
CA SER A 13 -0.16 -7.31 26.23
C SER A 13 0.30 -8.57 26.96
N GLY A 14 1.38 -8.47 27.75
CA GLY A 14 1.90 -9.60 28.52
C GLY A 14 2.60 -10.65 27.65
N GLU A 15 2.53 -11.92 28.03
CA GLU A 15 3.20 -13.03 27.33
C GLU A 15 2.69 -13.24 25.90
N ALA A 16 1.46 -12.83 25.60
CA ALA A 16 0.88 -12.92 24.26
C ALA A 16 1.27 -11.74 23.34
N ALA A 17 2.10 -10.79 23.82
CA ALA A 17 2.49 -9.64 23.02
C ALA A 17 3.41 -10.00 21.86
N TYR A 18 3.12 -9.50 20.67
CA TYR A 18 3.98 -9.66 19.49
C TYR A 18 3.99 -8.42 18.62
N LYS A 19 5.05 -8.24 17.85
CA LYS A 19 5.18 -7.14 16.90
C LYS A 19 4.61 -7.51 15.54
N SER A 20 3.88 -6.61 14.92
CA SER A 20 3.49 -6.72 13.51
C SER A 20 3.63 -5.37 12.81
N PHE A 21 3.65 -5.41 11.48
CA PHE A 21 3.59 -4.19 10.68
C PHE A 21 2.14 -3.90 10.30
N LEU A 22 1.65 -2.70 10.62
CA LEU A 22 0.33 -2.21 10.24
C LEU A 22 0.49 -1.29 9.01
N PRO A 23 0.05 -1.73 7.81
CA PRO A 23 0.09 -0.90 6.62
C PRO A 23 -0.74 0.38 6.78
N ALA A 24 -0.37 1.43 6.04
CA ALA A 24 -1.24 2.60 5.93
C ALA A 24 -2.57 2.23 5.26
N PRO A 25 -3.70 2.78 5.71
CA PRO A 25 -5.00 2.50 5.11
C PRO A 25 -5.06 2.99 3.66
N LEU A 26 -5.82 2.28 2.83
CA LEU A 26 -6.12 2.68 1.46
C LEU A 26 -7.51 3.35 1.38
N PRO A 27 -7.68 4.39 0.54
CA PRO A 27 -6.65 5.00 -0.32
C PRO A 27 -5.64 5.85 0.49
N PRO A 28 -4.40 6.05 -0.02
CA PRO A 28 -3.46 6.95 0.63
C PRO A 28 -4.02 8.39 0.66
N ASN A 29 -3.51 9.24 1.55
CA ASN A 29 -3.84 10.66 1.58
C ASN A 29 -2.58 11.50 1.21
N PRO A 30 -2.63 12.33 0.15
CA PRO A 30 -3.70 12.42 -0.85
C PRO A 30 -3.84 11.11 -1.65
N PRO A 31 -5.02 10.85 -2.23
CA PRO A 31 -5.25 9.71 -3.11
C PRO A 31 -4.21 9.63 -4.23
N LEU A 32 -3.90 8.41 -4.67
CA LEU A 32 -3.07 8.21 -5.85
C LEU A 32 -3.91 8.54 -7.09
N GLU A 33 -3.45 9.48 -7.91
CA GLU A 33 -4.03 9.78 -9.21
C GLU A 33 -3.27 9.04 -10.31
N LEU A 34 -3.99 8.42 -11.25
CA LEU A 34 -3.40 7.82 -12.45
C LEU A 34 -3.36 8.88 -13.54
N ASP A 35 -2.18 9.39 -13.82
CA ASP A 35 -1.94 10.24 -14.98
C ASP A 35 -1.88 9.42 -16.27
N THR A 36 -1.71 10.11 -17.40
CA THR A 36 -1.63 9.51 -18.73
C THR A 36 -0.55 8.43 -18.83
N GLU A 37 0.60 8.66 -18.17
CA GLU A 37 1.72 7.72 -18.20
C GLU A 37 1.42 6.48 -17.36
N GLY A 38 0.86 6.66 -16.15
CA GLY A 38 0.39 5.57 -15.31
C GLY A 38 -0.63 4.68 -16.01
N LEU A 39 -1.58 5.29 -16.72
CA LEU A 39 -2.57 4.54 -17.51
C LEU A 39 -1.91 3.78 -18.67
N ARG A 40 -0.95 4.39 -19.38
CA ARG A 40 -0.20 3.73 -20.46
C ARG A 40 0.57 2.50 -19.98
N LEU A 41 1.24 2.62 -18.83
CA LEU A 41 1.97 1.52 -18.21
C LEU A 41 1.04 0.39 -17.78
N LEU A 42 -0.10 0.72 -17.18
CA LEU A 42 -1.12 -0.26 -16.78
C LEU A 42 -1.64 -1.05 -17.98
N VAL A 43 -1.99 -0.37 -19.08
CA VAL A 43 -2.45 -1.02 -20.31
C VAL A 43 -1.36 -1.91 -20.92
N SER A 44 -0.10 -1.43 -20.93
CA SER A 44 1.04 -2.21 -21.45
C SER A 44 1.27 -3.48 -20.64
N ALA A 45 1.25 -3.38 -19.31
CA ALA A 45 1.41 -4.52 -18.42
C ALA A 45 0.30 -5.56 -18.61
N ASN A 46 -0.96 -5.12 -18.70
CA ASN A 46 -2.09 -6.03 -18.93
C ASN A 46 -1.97 -6.78 -20.27
N LYS A 47 -1.58 -6.09 -21.36
CA LYS A 47 -1.33 -6.73 -22.66
C LYS A 47 -0.24 -7.80 -22.59
N GLN A 48 0.81 -7.60 -21.78
CA GLN A 48 1.88 -8.58 -21.59
C GLN A 48 1.45 -9.80 -20.78
N LEU A 49 0.53 -9.61 -19.83
CA LEU A 49 -0.05 -10.69 -19.03
C LEU A 49 -1.07 -11.54 -19.81
N GLY A 50 -1.49 -11.10 -21.01
CA GLY A 50 -2.40 -11.84 -21.88
C GLY A 50 -3.85 -11.88 -21.37
N ILE A 51 -4.22 -10.91 -20.54
CA ILE A 51 -5.59 -10.69 -20.01
C ILE A 51 -6.35 -9.69 -20.89
#